data_AF-A0AA37U4Y1-F1
#
_entry.id   AF-A0AA37U4Y1-F1
#
_cell.length_a   1.000
_cell.length_b   1.000
_cell.length_c   1.000
_cell.angle_alpha   90.00
_cell.angle_beta   90.00
_cell.angle_gamma   90.00
#
_symmetry.space_group_name_H-M   'P 1'
#
loop_
_entity.id
_entity.type
_entity.pdbx_description
1 polymer ?
#
loop_
_entity_poly.entity_id
_entity_poly.type
_entity_poly.pdbx_seq_one_letter_code
_entity_poly.pdbx_strand_id
1 'polypeptide(L)'
;MRKCIAAATRQLGPIELVMFWIHSDATDAFQVVADEILTQAENPWWLFHVRGSSAHLNPDPPPVPPVCLYRQVVLGFVLEPDMTSRWLTHQEISDGVIQAIQNDWERSVVGTLEPWERRPR
;
A
#
# COMPACT_ATOMS: atom_id res chain seq x y z
N MET A 1 -11.65 3.97 14.26
CA MET A 1 -11.34 4.28 12.85
C MET A 1 -12.39 5.18 12.19
N ARG A 2 -13.64 4.72 11.95
CA ARG A 2 -14.71 5.52 11.31
C ARG A 2 -14.86 6.96 11.83
N LYS A 3 -15.01 7.13 13.16
CA LYS A 3 -15.10 8.46 13.80
C LYS A 3 -13.91 9.37 13.52
N CYS A 4 -12.70 8.81 13.41
CA CYS A 4 -11.49 9.59 13.13
C CYS A 4 -11.45 10.05 11.68
N ILE A 5 -11.87 9.19 10.75
CA ILE A 5 -11.99 9.53 9.32
C ILE A 5 -13.01 10.65 9.14
N ALA A 6 -14.21 10.50 9.69
CA ALA A 6 -15.24 11.53 9.62
C ALA A 6 -14.81 12.87 10.26
N ALA A 7 -14.06 12.83 11.37
CA ALA A 7 -13.52 14.02 12.00
C ALA A 7 -12.46 14.71 11.12
N ALA A 8 -11.54 13.94 10.54
CA ALA A 8 -10.51 14.45 9.64
C ALA A 8 -11.14 15.09 8.40
N THR A 9 -12.13 14.43 7.78
CA THR A 9 -12.83 14.97 6.60
C THR A 9 -13.53 16.29 6.89
N ARG A 10 -14.18 16.41 8.07
CA ARG A 10 -14.82 17.67 8.49
C ARG A 10 -13.81 18.81 8.69
N GLN A 11 -12.59 18.50 9.14
CA GLN A 11 -11.57 19.49 9.47
C GLN A 11 -10.70 19.87 8.27
N LEU A 12 -10.40 18.91 7.39
CA LEU A 12 -9.38 19.04 6.33
C LEU A 12 -9.95 18.93 4.92
N GLY A 13 -11.24 18.64 4.78
CA GLY A 13 -11.89 18.38 3.49
C GLY A 13 -11.84 16.91 3.08
N PRO A 14 -12.34 16.58 1.87
CA PRO A 14 -12.38 15.20 1.35
C PRO A 14 -11.03 14.52 1.38
N ILE A 15 -11.03 13.21 1.66
CA ILE A 15 -9.82 12.39 1.59
C ILE A 15 -9.58 12.00 0.14
N GLU A 16 -8.51 12.52 -0.43
CA GLU A 16 -8.12 12.24 -1.82
C GLU A 16 -7.11 11.09 -1.93
N LEU A 17 -6.32 10.84 -0.87
CA LEU A 17 -5.29 9.82 -0.84
C LEU A 17 -5.28 9.06 0.49
N VAL A 18 -5.19 7.73 0.39
CA VAL A 18 -4.99 6.85 1.54
C VAL A 18 -3.81 5.93 1.30
N MET A 19 -2.98 5.76 2.33
CA MET A 19 -1.90 4.77 2.34
C MET A 19 -2.19 3.71 3.39
N PHE A 20 -2.20 2.45 2.94
CA PHE A 20 -2.49 1.28 3.74
C PHE A 20 -1.24 0.42 3.85
N TRP A 21 -0.77 0.20 5.06
CA TRP A 21 0.14 -0.91 5.35
C TRP A 21 -0.49 -1.77 6.43
N ILE A 22 -1.31 -2.73 5.99
CA ILE A 22 -2.07 -3.61 6.87
C ILE A 22 -1.64 -5.04 6.58
N HIS A 23 -1.32 -5.79 7.64
CA HIS A 23 -1.02 -7.21 7.51
C HIS A 23 -2.28 -7.99 7.12
N SER A 24 -2.12 -9.19 6.57
CA SER A 24 -3.23 -10.00 6.03
C SER A 24 -4.29 -10.43 7.06
N ASP A 25 -4.10 -10.10 8.34
CA ASP A 25 -4.98 -10.41 9.47
C ASP A 25 -6.11 -9.40 9.69
N ALA A 26 -6.08 -8.24 9.01
CA ALA A 26 -7.12 -7.22 9.12
C ALA A 26 -7.84 -6.98 7.78
N THR A 27 -8.36 -8.06 7.20
CA THR A 27 -9.13 -8.08 5.94
C THR A 27 -10.29 -7.07 5.93
N ASP A 28 -10.94 -6.83 7.06
CA ASP A 28 -12.11 -5.94 7.14
C ASP A 28 -11.73 -4.46 7.27
N ALA A 29 -10.47 -4.15 7.61
CA ALA A 29 -10.04 -2.77 7.83
C ALA A 29 -10.14 -1.94 6.56
N PHE A 30 -9.81 -2.52 5.40
CA PHE A 30 -9.96 -1.84 4.12
C PHE A 30 -11.44 -1.48 3.85
N GLN A 31 -12.34 -2.45 3.99
CA GLN A 31 -13.76 -2.23 3.72
C GLN A 31 -14.33 -1.10 4.60
N VAL A 32 -13.94 -1.06 5.88
CA VAL A 32 -14.40 0.00 6.80
C VAL A 32 -13.93 1.39 6.37
N VAL A 33 -12.71 1.53 5.85
CA VAL A 33 -12.23 2.83 5.35
C VAL A 33 -12.88 3.19 4.03
N ALA A 34 -12.97 2.22 3.10
CA ALA A 34 -13.60 2.43 1.81
C ALA A 34 -15.07 2.89 1.98
N ASP A 35 -15.84 2.21 2.84
CA ASP A 35 -17.22 2.60 3.16
C ASP A 35 -17.30 4.04 3.68
N GLU A 36 -16.38 4.43 4.57
CA GLU A 36 -16.41 5.75 5.21
C GLU A 36 -15.94 6.87 4.27
N ILE A 37 -15.06 6.59 3.31
CA ILE A 37 -14.67 7.55 2.28
C ILE A 37 -15.80 7.71 1.27
N LEU A 38 -16.42 6.61 0.84
CA LEU A 38 -17.55 6.63 -0.09
C LEU A 38 -18.78 7.38 0.46
N THR A 39 -18.99 7.40 1.77
CA THR A 39 -20.09 8.18 2.36
C THR A 39 -19.86 9.69 2.31
N GLN A 40 -18.63 10.14 2.05
CA GLN A 40 -18.25 11.55 2.15
C GLN A 40 -17.65 12.13 0.87
N ALA A 41 -17.31 11.30 -0.12
CA ALA A 41 -16.72 11.73 -1.38
C ALA A 41 -17.30 10.96 -2.58
N GLU A 42 -17.78 11.70 -3.59
CA GLU A 42 -18.19 11.15 -4.89
C GLU A 42 -17.03 11.13 -5.91
N ASN A 43 -15.90 11.77 -5.57
CA ASN A 43 -14.75 11.90 -6.45
C ASN A 43 -13.84 10.66 -6.38
N PRO A 44 -13.10 10.36 -7.45
CA PRO A 44 -12.04 9.36 -7.41
C PRO A 44 -11.00 9.69 -6.32
N TRP A 45 -10.48 8.65 -5.67
CA TRP A 45 -9.45 8.78 -4.63
C TRP A 45 -8.41 7.67 -4.78
N TRP A 46 -7.18 7.95 -4.38
CA TRP A 46 -6.07 7.00 -4.49
C TRP A 46 -5.91 6.13 -3.26
N LEU A 47 -5.77 4.82 -3.48
CA LEU A 47 -5.37 3.88 -2.45
C LEU A 47 -3.98 3.33 -2.77
N PHE A 48 -2.99 3.67 -1.95
CA PHE A 48 -1.68 3.06 -1.96
C PHE A 48 -1.62 1.92 -0.94
N HIS A 49 -1.75 0.68 -1.42
CA HIS A 49 -1.68 -0.52 -0.60
C HIS A 49 -0.25 -1.07 -0.59
N VAL A 50 0.43 -0.83 0.53
CA VAL A 50 1.75 -1.36 0.85
C VAL A 50 1.61 -2.80 1.35
N ARG A 51 2.17 -3.74 0.59
CA ARG A 51 2.15 -5.18 0.86
C ARG A 51 3.56 -5.70 1.08
N GLY A 52 3.71 -6.69 1.95
CA GLY A 52 4.98 -7.40 2.10
C GLY A 52 5.31 -8.25 0.87
N SER A 53 6.53 -8.78 0.82
CA SER A 53 7.07 -9.47 -0.34
C SER A 53 6.29 -10.73 -0.74
N SER A 54 5.53 -11.35 0.18
CA SER A 54 4.63 -12.47 -0.12
C SER A 54 3.52 -12.13 -1.11
N ALA A 55 3.18 -10.85 -1.28
CA ALA A 55 2.27 -10.40 -2.33
C ALA A 55 2.79 -10.67 -3.74
N HIS A 56 4.08 -10.97 -3.91
CA HIS A 56 4.63 -11.51 -5.15
C HIS A 56 3.91 -12.79 -5.61
N LEU A 57 3.55 -13.65 -4.66
CA LEU A 57 2.90 -14.94 -4.93
C LEU A 57 1.39 -14.82 -5.21
N ASN A 58 0.78 -13.72 -4.80
CA ASN A 58 -0.61 -13.40 -5.09
C ASN A 58 -0.72 -11.89 -5.39
N PRO A 59 -0.39 -11.50 -6.63
CA PRO A 59 -0.28 -10.10 -7.02
C PRO A 59 -1.64 -9.42 -7.12
N ASP A 60 -2.71 -10.18 -7.28
CA ASP A 60 -4.03 -9.64 -7.58
C ASP A 60 -4.49 -8.63 -6.52
N PRO A 61 -5.08 -7.51 -6.96
CA PRO A 61 -5.63 -6.52 -6.06
C PRO A 61 -6.86 -7.09 -5.34
N PRO A 62 -7.13 -6.67 -4.09
CA PRO A 62 -8.42 -6.94 -3.49
C PRO A 62 -9.55 -6.24 -4.27
N PRO A 63 -10.80 -6.69 -4.14
CA PRO A 63 -11.94 -5.95 -4.66
C PRO A 63 -11.94 -4.53 -4.06
N VAL A 64 -12.02 -3.52 -4.93
CA VAL A 64 -12.12 -2.11 -4.52
C VAL A 64 -13.34 -1.45 -5.17
N PRO A 65 -13.91 -0.39 -4.56
CA PRO A 65 -14.99 0.37 -5.18
C PRO A 65 -14.57 0.99 -6.53
N PRO A 66 -15.49 1.23 -7.48
CA PRO A 66 -15.15 1.77 -8.80
C PRO A 66 -14.45 3.14 -8.80
N VAL A 67 -14.70 3.96 -7.79
CA VAL A 67 -14.05 5.29 -7.63
C VAL A 67 -12.71 5.22 -6.90
N CYS A 68 -12.27 4.03 -6.48
CA CYS A 68 -10.98 3.83 -5.83
C CYS A 68 -9.89 3.53 -6.87
N LEU A 69 -8.96 4.47 -7.03
CA LEU A 69 -7.76 4.31 -7.85
C LEU A 69 -6.72 3.50 -7.06
N TYR A 70 -6.77 2.18 -7.21
CA TYR A 70 -5.87 1.27 -6.50
C TYR A 70 -4.45 1.32 -7.06
N ARG A 71 -3.47 1.41 -6.16
CA ARG A 71 -2.02 1.38 -6.40
C ARG A 71 -1.39 0.38 -5.45
N GLN A 72 -0.59 -0.53 -5.98
CA GLN A 72 0.09 -1.55 -5.20
C GLN A 72 1.56 -1.21 -5.04
N VAL A 73 2.03 -1.17 -3.79
CA VAL A 73 3.46 -1.06 -3.47
C VAL A 73 3.90 -2.34 -2.80
N VAL A 74 4.73 -3.13 -3.47
CA VAL A 74 5.22 -4.40 -2.92
C VAL A 74 6.62 -4.20 -2.33
N LEU A 75 6.75 -4.43 -1.04
CA LEU A 75 8.03 -4.38 -0.34
C LEU A 75 8.78 -5.69 -0.54
N GLY A 76 9.95 -5.63 -1.15
CA GLY A 76 10.86 -6.74 -1.32
C GLY A 76 11.95 -6.79 -0.26
N PHE A 77 13.13 -7.20 -0.69
CA PHE A 77 14.36 -7.22 0.09
C PHE A 77 15.51 -6.67 -0.76
N VAL A 78 16.67 -6.43 -0.14
CA VAL A 78 17.88 -6.06 -0.87
C VAL A 78 18.72 -7.32 -1.05
N LEU A 79 19.17 -7.57 -2.28
CA LEU A 79 20.18 -8.59 -2.57
C LEU A 79 21.53 -7.87 -2.65
N GLU A 80 22.42 -8.21 -1.72
CA GLU A 80 23.76 -7.64 -1.64
C GLU A 80 24.69 -8.29 -2.68
N PRO A 81 25.80 -7.63 -3.07
CA PRO A 81 26.72 -8.15 -4.07
C PRO A 81 27.36 -9.51 -3.71
N ASP A 82 27.43 -9.84 -2.43
CA ASP A 82 27.92 -11.13 -1.92
C ASP A 82 26.86 -12.24 -1.94
N MET A 83 25.72 -12.00 -2.60
CA MET A 83 24.55 -12.88 -2.69
C MET A 83 23.84 -13.10 -1.35
N THR A 84 24.16 -12.34 -0.31
CA THR A 84 23.36 -12.30 0.91
C THR A 84 22.17 -11.35 0.72
N SER A 85 21.20 -11.42 1.64
CA SER A 85 20.01 -10.58 1.58
C SER A 85 19.70 -9.97 2.93
N ARG A 86 19.06 -8.81 2.89
CA ARG A 86 18.57 -8.12 4.08
C ARG A 86 17.20 -7.51 3.83
N TRP A 87 16.47 -7.26 4.92
CA TRP A 87 15.26 -6.48 4.86
C TRP A 87 15.54 -5.03 4.46
N LEU A 88 14.53 -4.40 3.86
CA LEU A 88 14.52 -2.96 3.62
C LEU A 88 14.56 -2.20 4.94
N THR A 89 15.29 -1.09 4.95
CA THR A 89 15.26 -0.12 6.02
C THR A 89 13.99 0.72 5.95
N HIS A 90 13.64 1.39 7.05
CA HIS A 90 12.51 2.34 7.07
C HIS A 90 12.64 3.43 6.01
N GLN A 91 13.86 3.91 5.77
CA GLN A 91 14.15 4.94 4.77
C GLN A 91 13.90 4.43 3.35
N GLU A 92 14.40 3.23 3.02
CA GLU A 92 14.16 2.60 1.73
C GLU A 92 12.65 2.35 1.48
N ILE A 93 11.92 1.93 2.52
CA ILE A 93 10.47 1.77 2.46
C ILE A 93 9.78 3.11 2.22
N SER A 94 10.09 4.14 3.01
CA SER A 94 9.43 5.45 2.88
C SER A 94 9.71 6.08 1.53
N ASP A 95 10.95 6.04 1.06
CA ASP A 95 11.34 6.63 -0.22
C ASP A 95 10.65 5.91 -1.39
N GLY A 96 10.62 4.58 -1.35
CA GLY A 96 9.94 3.79 -2.37
C GLY A 96 8.44 4.05 -2.42
N VAL A 97 7.78 4.17 -1.25
CA VAL A 97 6.35 4.49 -1.17
C VAL A 97 6.07 5.91 -1.67
N ILE A 98 6.89 6.89 -1.29
CA ILE A 98 6.76 8.27 -1.77
C ILE A 98 6.96 8.34 -3.29
N GLN A 99 7.94 7.63 -3.84
CA GLN A 99 8.13 7.57 -5.29
C GLN A 99 6.92 6.97 -6.01
N ALA A 100 6.34 5.89 -5.47
CA ALA A 100 5.12 5.31 -6.02
C ALA A 100 3.96 6.32 -6.02
N ILE A 101 3.81 7.09 -4.95
CA ILE A 101 2.81 8.16 -4.85
C ILE A 101 3.05 9.26 -5.90
N GLN A 102 4.28 9.75 -6.00
CA GLN A 102 4.63 10.86 -6.91
C GLN A 102 4.47 10.49 -8.38
N ASN A 103 4.70 9.22 -8.74
CA ASN A 103 4.62 8.76 -10.12
C ASN A 103 3.28 8.09 -10.47
N ASP A 104 2.37 7.97 -9.49
CA ASP A 104 1.07 7.31 -9.63
C ASP A 104 1.14 5.89 -10.25
N TRP A 105 2.15 5.10 -9.89
CA TRP A 105 2.35 3.77 -10.46
C TRP A 105 1.30 2.77 -9.97
N GLU A 106 0.54 2.17 -10.90
CA GLU A 106 -0.45 1.12 -10.59
C GLU A 106 0.15 -0.03 -9.77
N ARG A 107 1.39 -0.40 -10.09
CA ARG A 107 2.18 -1.36 -9.32
C ARG A 107 3.64 -0.92 -9.27
N SER A 108 4.23 -1.02 -8.09
CA SER A 108 5.65 -0.75 -7.85
C SER A 108 6.25 -1.77 -6.90
N VAL A 109 7.57 -1.92 -6.96
CA VAL A 109 8.34 -2.80 -6.08
C VAL A 109 9.45 -1.97 -5.44
N VAL A 110 9.58 -2.07 -4.12
CA VAL A 110 10.70 -1.49 -3.37
C VAL A 110 11.70 -2.61 -3.09
N GLY A 111 12.94 -2.48 -3.57
CA GLY A 111 13.93 -3.56 -3.53
C GLY A 111 13.72 -4.60 -4.64
N THR A 112 14.00 -5.87 -4.34
CA THR A 112 13.77 -7.02 -5.24
C THR A 112 12.85 -8.07 -4.61
N LEU A 113 12.12 -8.80 -5.45
CA LEU A 113 11.32 -9.97 -5.08
C LEU A 113 11.99 -11.28 -5.47
N GLU A 114 12.98 -11.20 -6.37
CA GLU A 114 13.68 -12.35 -6.94
C GLU A 114 15.19 -12.23 -6.71
N PRO A 115 15.88 -13.36 -6.53
CA PRO A 115 15.30 -14.71 -6.54
C PRO A 115 14.64 -15.08 -5.20
N TRP A 116 13.44 -15.68 -5.23
CA TRP A 116 12.61 -15.89 -4.02
C TRP A 116 13.31 -16.70 -2.92
N GLU A 117 14.16 -17.66 -3.28
CA GLU A 117 14.93 -18.47 -2.33
C GLU A 117 15.96 -17.68 -1.52
N ARG A 118 16.29 -16.46 -1.98
CA ARG A 118 17.17 -15.53 -1.26
C ARG A 118 16.40 -14.58 -0.34
N ARG A 119 15.07 -14.63 -0.28
CA ARG A 119 14.30 -13.81 0.66
C ARG A 119 14.76 -14.10 2.10
N PRO A 120 15.07 -13.07 2.91
CA PRO A 120 15.42 -13.27 4.32
C PRO A 120 14.33 -14.07 5.05
N ARG A 121 14.74 -14.99 5.93
CA ARG A 121 13.81 -15.74 6.78
C ARG A 121 13.34 -14.93 7.98
#